data_AF-A0A8H6Q7C9-F1
#
_entry.id   AF-A0A8H6Q7C9-F1
#
_cell.length_a   1.000
_cell.length_b   1.000
_cell.length_c   1.000
_cell.angle_alpha   90.00
_cell.angle_beta   90.00
_cell.angle_gamma   90.00
#
_symmetry.space_group_name_H-M   'P 1'
#
loop_
_entity.id
_entity.type
_entity.pdbx_description
1 polymer ?
#
loop_
_entity_poly.entity_id
_entity_poly.type
_entity_poly.pdbx_seq_one_letter_code
_entity_poly.pdbx_strand_id
1 'polypeptide(L)'
;METPAEQMPTGWTNKPALLRMFFHYHSAEAQLAWCHGIDNPELLLMRTPESGDMAYIITSGGRFYWGHLMVDPMAEITKPKTWPEILRALATQGEKGLRMKELRQVREVEEEPQEEEMPTGWTNSPSLLEGFFHYHSAEAYLARCHGLDDGKILLMTTPESGDMGYIFTSGGRFYWSDLMIDHIAEVTKPKTWPAILCALATRGEKGLRMKMLRPVREYEEGPWEEEMVDEGPDLFIPPPDAPSTSEK
;
A
#
# COMPACT_ATOMS: atom_id res chain seq x y z
N MET A 1 -48.20 27.13 2.08
CA MET A 1 -47.04 27.04 2.99
C MET A 1 -45.85 26.75 2.12
N GLU A 2 -45.00 27.74 1.91
CA GLU A 2 -43.80 27.61 1.09
C GLU A 2 -42.79 26.75 1.85
N THR A 3 -42.37 25.65 1.24
CA THR A 3 -41.23 24.86 1.68
C THR A 3 -40.02 25.78 1.67
N PRO A 4 -39.32 26.03 2.81
CA PRO A 4 -38.11 26.82 2.75
C PRO A 4 -37.12 26.11 1.82
N ALA A 5 -36.59 26.82 0.84
CA ALA A 5 -35.49 26.36 0.02
C ALA A 5 -34.42 25.74 0.93
N GLU A 6 -33.86 24.60 0.54
CA GLU A 6 -32.75 23.92 1.22
C GLU A 6 -31.61 24.90 1.44
N GLN A 7 -31.63 25.59 2.57
CA GLN A 7 -30.65 26.59 2.91
C GLN A 7 -29.46 25.86 3.51
N MET A 8 -28.28 26.04 2.89
CA MET A 8 -27.04 25.46 3.39
C MET A 8 -26.82 25.91 4.83
N PRO A 9 -26.59 24.99 5.79
CA PRO A 9 -26.29 25.38 7.16
C PRO A 9 -25.03 26.28 7.20
N THR A 10 -25.05 27.32 8.02
CA THR A 10 -23.92 28.26 8.13
C THR A 10 -22.63 27.52 8.50
N GLY A 11 -21.56 27.76 7.74
CA GLY A 11 -20.26 27.11 7.94
C GLY A 11 -20.16 25.69 7.38
N TRP A 12 -21.11 25.26 6.54
CA TRP A 12 -21.06 23.99 5.81
C TRP A 12 -21.01 24.22 4.30
N THR A 13 -20.44 23.25 3.58
CA THR A 13 -20.34 23.24 2.13
C THR A 13 -20.63 21.85 1.57
N ASN A 14 -21.32 21.82 0.42
CA ASN A 14 -21.49 20.63 -0.42
C ASN A 14 -20.82 20.82 -1.80
N LYS A 15 -19.95 21.83 -1.96
CA LYS A 15 -19.31 22.14 -3.25
C LYS A 15 -18.47 20.94 -3.70
N PRO A 16 -18.79 20.30 -4.85
CA PRO A 16 -18.14 19.07 -5.26
C PRO A 16 -16.61 19.17 -5.36
N ALA A 17 -16.09 20.32 -5.79
CA ALA A 17 -14.64 20.55 -5.88
C ALA A 17 -13.94 20.48 -4.51
N LEU A 18 -14.57 21.01 -3.46
CA LEU A 18 -14.04 20.93 -2.09
C LEU A 18 -14.20 19.51 -1.55
N LEU A 19 -15.38 18.91 -1.71
CA LEU A 19 -15.61 17.53 -1.23
C LEU A 19 -14.61 16.54 -1.83
N ARG A 20 -14.30 16.65 -3.13
CA ARG A 20 -13.31 15.79 -3.81
C ARG A 20 -11.87 16.01 -3.36
N MET A 21 -11.54 17.21 -2.89
CA MET A 21 -10.20 17.52 -2.40
C MET A 21 -9.92 16.79 -1.09
N PHE A 22 -10.93 16.70 -0.21
CA PHE A 22 -10.80 16.06 1.09
C PHE A 22 -11.16 14.58 1.06
N PHE A 23 -12.18 14.19 0.29
CA PHE A 23 -12.71 12.83 0.32
C PHE A 23 -12.46 12.09 -0.99
N HIS A 24 -11.56 11.13 -0.92
CA HIS A 24 -11.25 10.18 -2.00
C HIS A 24 -10.91 8.82 -1.36
N TYR A 25 -10.81 7.77 -2.17
CA TYR A 25 -10.70 6.39 -1.66
C TYR A 25 -9.52 6.16 -0.68
N HIS A 26 -8.49 6.99 -0.73
CA HIS A 26 -7.30 6.92 0.15
C HIS A 26 -7.24 8.05 1.21
N SER A 27 -8.31 8.82 1.37
CA SER A 27 -8.31 9.90 2.35
C SER A 27 -8.57 9.38 3.76
N ALA A 28 -8.12 10.13 4.78
CA ALA A 28 -8.27 9.78 6.19
C ALA A 28 -9.74 9.54 6.57
N GLU A 29 -10.67 10.30 5.99
CA GLU A 29 -12.12 10.17 6.20
C GLU A 29 -12.66 8.84 5.65
N ALA A 30 -12.22 8.44 4.44
CA ALA A 30 -12.64 7.19 3.82
C ALA A 30 -12.06 5.99 4.59
N GLN A 31 -10.82 6.10 5.05
CA GLN A 31 -10.16 5.13 5.91
C GLN A 31 -10.88 5.00 7.27
N LEU A 32 -11.22 6.11 7.92
CA LEU A 32 -11.94 6.12 9.18
C LEU A 32 -13.32 5.47 9.03
N ALA A 33 -14.07 5.83 7.99
CA ALA A 33 -15.35 5.20 7.68
C ALA A 33 -15.19 3.67 7.52
N TRP A 34 -14.17 3.23 6.79
CA TRP A 34 -13.83 1.82 6.62
C TRP A 34 -13.51 1.13 7.96
N CYS A 35 -12.76 1.77 8.86
CA CYS A 35 -12.44 1.25 10.20
C CYS A 35 -13.69 1.00 11.06
N HIS A 36 -14.74 1.79 10.84
CA HIS A 36 -16.04 1.64 11.48
C HIS A 36 -17.02 0.75 10.70
N GLY A 37 -16.54 0.03 9.68
CA GLY A 37 -17.32 -0.94 8.91
C GLY A 37 -18.30 -0.29 7.92
N ILE A 38 -18.06 0.97 7.56
CA ILE A 38 -18.84 1.71 6.57
C ILE A 38 -18.15 1.50 5.22
N ASP A 39 -18.76 0.68 4.37
CA ASP A 39 -18.23 0.39 3.04
C ASP A 39 -18.80 1.35 1.99
N ASN A 40 -17.99 1.72 0.99
CA ASN A 40 -18.36 2.65 -0.09
C ASN A 40 -19.01 3.97 0.39
N PRO A 41 -18.36 4.71 1.32
CA PRO A 41 -18.90 5.98 1.79
C PRO A 41 -18.85 7.06 0.69
N GLU A 42 -19.86 7.92 0.67
CA GLU A 42 -19.89 9.14 -0.15
C GLU A 42 -19.96 10.37 0.78
N LEU A 43 -19.04 11.32 0.62
CA LEU A 43 -19.09 12.59 1.34
C LEU A 43 -20.18 13.50 0.77
N LEU A 44 -21.13 13.88 1.63
CA LEU A 44 -22.23 14.77 1.26
C LEU A 44 -21.99 16.21 1.69
N LEU A 45 -21.33 16.40 2.84
CA LEU A 45 -21.22 17.70 3.49
C LEU A 45 -19.97 17.76 4.35
N MET A 46 -19.30 18.89 4.33
CA MET A 46 -18.20 19.17 5.26
C MET A 46 -18.28 20.60 5.78
N ARG A 47 -17.71 20.81 6.96
CA ARG A 47 -17.44 22.16 7.46
C ARG A 47 -16.50 22.90 6.54
N THR A 48 -16.69 24.21 6.41
CA THR A 48 -15.81 25.05 5.61
C THR A 48 -14.44 25.19 6.30
N PRO A 49 -13.30 25.13 5.59
CA PRO A 49 -11.97 25.23 6.19
C PRO A 49 -11.79 26.46 7.09
N GLU A 50 -12.46 27.57 6.75
CA GLU A 50 -12.43 28.83 7.48
C GLU A 50 -13.08 28.74 8.88
N SER A 51 -13.85 27.68 9.15
CA SER A 51 -14.47 27.46 10.46
C SER A 51 -13.52 26.84 11.48
N GLY A 52 -12.39 26.25 11.04
CA GLY A 52 -11.47 25.51 11.90
C GLY A 52 -12.03 24.20 12.49
N ASP A 53 -13.29 23.88 12.18
CA ASP A 53 -13.98 22.64 12.50
C ASP A 53 -13.93 21.75 11.25
N MET A 54 -13.61 20.47 11.45
CA MET A 54 -13.45 19.49 10.38
C MET A 54 -14.52 18.40 10.45
N ALA A 55 -15.69 18.72 11.01
CA ALA A 55 -16.85 17.84 10.98
C ALA A 55 -17.36 17.65 9.55
N TYR A 56 -17.83 16.44 9.28
CA TYR A 56 -18.35 16.04 7.98
C TYR A 56 -19.49 15.03 8.10
N ILE A 57 -20.26 14.88 7.02
CA ILE A 57 -21.34 13.90 6.89
C ILE A 57 -21.14 13.08 5.63
N ILE A 58 -21.08 11.76 5.81
CA ILE A 58 -21.03 10.77 4.74
C ILE A 58 -22.34 9.97 4.68
N THR A 59 -22.62 9.35 3.54
CA THR A 59 -23.67 8.35 3.38
C THR A 59 -23.13 7.02 2.89
N SER A 60 -23.74 5.93 3.34
CA SER A 60 -23.50 4.58 2.82
C SER A 60 -24.75 3.73 3.05
N GLY A 61 -25.16 2.97 2.03
CA GLY A 61 -26.30 2.04 2.12
C GLY A 61 -27.61 2.70 2.58
N GLY A 62 -27.84 3.97 2.23
CA GLY A 62 -29.02 4.74 2.62
C GLY A 62 -29.03 5.23 4.08
N ARG A 63 -27.91 5.11 4.79
CA ARG A 63 -27.70 5.67 6.14
C ARG A 63 -26.77 6.88 6.08
N PHE A 64 -26.79 7.68 7.14
CA PHE A 64 -25.98 8.88 7.27
C PHE A 64 -25.11 8.78 8.50
N TYR A 65 -23.88 9.25 8.37
CA TYR A 65 -22.88 9.17 9.42
C TYR A 65 -22.21 10.53 9.57
N TRP A 66 -21.93 10.88 10.82
CA TRP A 66 -21.19 12.07 11.18
C TRP A 66 -19.78 11.64 11.59
N GLY A 67 -18.77 12.36 11.10
CA GLY A 67 -17.38 12.16 11.46
C GLY A 67 -16.68 13.49 11.72
N HIS A 68 -15.54 13.43 12.41
CA HIS A 68 -14.70 14.60 12.65
C HIS A 68 -13.21 14.24 12.56
N LEU A 69 -12.49 14.91 11.66
CA LEU A 69 -11.11 14.55 11.30
C LEU A 69 -10.07 14.68 12.43
N MET A 70 -10.25 15.60 13.38
CA MET A 70 -9.21 15.85 14.40
C MET A 70 -9.29 14.95 15.63
N VAL A 71 -10.40 14.24 15.82
CA VAL A 71 -10.68 13.51 17.07
C VAL A 71 -11.12 12.05 16.80
N ASP A 72 -11.22 11.68 15.53
CA ASP A 72 -11.65 10.38 15.01
C ASP A 72 -12.98 9.78 15.53
N PRO A 73 -13.99 10.55 15.99
CA PRO A 73 -15.30 9.97 16.26
C PRO A 73 -15.99 9.64 14.94
N MET A 74 -16.61 8.47 14.88
CA MET A 74 -17.58 8.13 13.84
C MET A 74 -18.91 7.76 14.50
N ALA A 75 -20.00 8.38 14.06
CA ALA A 75 -21.32 8.13 14.64
C ALA A 75 -22.40 8.01 13.55
N GLU A 76 -23.31 7.06 13.71
CA GLU A 76 -24.50 6.95 12.86
C GLU A 76 -25.54 7.99 13.28
N ILE A 77 -26.04 8.77 12.32
CA ILE A 77 -27.16 9.68 12.54
C ILE A 77 -28.44 8.85 12.56
N THR A 78 -28.95 8.58 13.77
CA THR A 78 -30.15 7.77 13.97
C THR A 78 -31.44 8.57 13.75
N LYS A 79 -31.39 9.90 13.96
CA LYS A 79 -32.45 10.86 13.62
C LYS A 79 -31.84 12.24 13.32
N PRO A 80 -32.35 12.98 12.33
CA PRO A 80 -33.34 12.56 11.32
C PRO A 80 -32.78 11.49 10.37
N LYS A 81 -33.66 10.77 9.64
CA LYS A 81 -33.25 9.66 8.76
C LYS A 81 -33.18 10.03 7.28
N THR A 82 -33.60 11.23 6.92
CA THR A 82 -33.60 11.71 5.53
C THR A 82 -32.66 12.89 5.38
N TRP A 83 -32.03 13.00 4.21
CA TRP A 83 -31.08 14.06 3.94
C TRP A 83 -31.66 15.49 4.10
N PRO A 84 -32.86 15.80 3.59
CA PRO A 84 -33.43 17.14 3.75
C PRO A 84 -33.74 17.50 5.22
N GLU A 85 -34.16 16.51 6.02
CA GLU A 85 -34.40 16.72 7.45
C GLU A 85 -33.10 16.93 8.22
N ILE A 86 -32.03 16.22 7.85
CA ILE A 86 -30.68 16.40 8.43
C ILE A 86 -30.19 17.82 8.14
N LEU A 87 -30.28 18.28 6.89
CA LEU A 87 -29.92 19.66 6.52
C LEU A 87 -30.72 20.69 7.32
N ARG A 88 -32.03 20.48 7.46
CA ARG A 88 -32.89 21.37 8.26
C ARG A 88 -32.49 21.37 9.75
N ALA A 89 -32.20 20.20 10.32
CA ALA A 89 -31.77 20.10 11.70
C ALA A 89 -30.46 20.84 11.94
N LEU A 90 -29.48 20.67 11.03
CA LEU A 90 -28.22 21.40 11.07
C LEU A 90 -28.41 22.92 10.94
N ALA A 91 -29.26 23.37 10.02
CA ALA A 91 -29.50 24.80 9.80
C ALA A 91 -30.19 25.49 10.99
N THR A 92 -31.03 24.76 11.75
CA THR A 92 -31.85 25.34 12.83
C THR A 92 -31.27 25.13 14.23
N GLN A 93 -30.63 23.98 14.45
CA GLN A 93 -30.18 23.53 15.78
C GLN A 93 -28.69 23.14 15.79
N GLY A 94 -28.00 23.22 14.65
CA GLY A 94 -26.65 22.70 14.50
C GLY A 94 -26.59 21.20 14.75
N GLU A 95 -25.43 20.72 15.19
CA GLU A 95 -25.20 19.30 15.52
C GLU A 95 -26.11 18.79 16.64
N LYS A 96 -26.56 19.67 17.56
CA LYS A 96 -27.50 19.30 18.63
C LYS A 96 -28.87 18.84 18.10
N GLY A 97 -29.20 19.19 16.86
CA GLY A 97 -30.41 18.71 16.17
C GLY A 97 -30.30 17.26 15.68
N LEU A 98 -29.12 16.66 15.73
CA LEU A 98 -28.87 15.30 15.27
C LEU A 98 -28.78 14.35 16.47
N ARG A 99 -29.58 13.28 16.44
CA ARG A 99 -29.43 12.18 17.39
C ARG A 99 -28.49 11.16 16.79
N MET A 100 -27.32 11.03 17.38
CA MET A 100 -26.26 10.15 16.90
C MET A 100 -26.08 8.94 17.82
N LYS A 101 -25.56 7.85 17.25
CA LYS A 101 -25.06 6.69 17.98
C LYS A 101 -23.61 6.48 17.57
N GLU A 102 -22.71 6.63 18.53
CA GLU A 102 -21.28 6.38 18.32
C GLU A 102 -21.05 4.95 17.84
N LEU A 103 -20.21 4.80 16.82
CA LEU A 103 -19.82 3.53 16.27
C LEU A 103 -18.56 3.06 16.95
N ARG A 104 -18.55 1.79 17.35
CA ARG A 104 -17.29 1.16 17.72
C ARG A 104 -16.48 0.94 16.46
N GLN A 105 -15.18 1.09 16.58
CA GLN A 105 -14.26 0.62 15.58
C GLN A 105 -14.38 -0.90 15.49
N VAL A 106 -14.57 -1.42 14.27
CA VAL A 106 -14.77 -2.87 14.02
C VAL A 106 -13.65 -3.47 13.18
N ARG A 107 -12.80 -2.65 12.57
CA ARG A 107 -11.57 -3.05 11.90
C ARG A 107 -10.40 -2.35 12.60
N GLU A 108 -9.36 -3.11 12.94
CA GLU A 108 -8.13 -2.53 13.48
C GLU A 108 -7.57 -1.55 12.43
N VAL A 109 -7.22 -0.34 12.87
CA VAL A 109 -6.45 0.60 12.05
C VAL A 109 -5.07 -0.04 11.96
N GLU A 110 -4.75 -0.66 10.82
CA GLU A 110 -3.36 -0.74 10.41
C GLU A 110 -2.94 0.73 10.23
N GLU A 111 -2.07 1.22 11.15
CA GLU A 111 -1.71 2.62 11.34
C GLU A 111 -1.51 3.39 10.03
N GLU A 112 -1.92 4.66 10.02
CA GLU A 112 -1.92 5.55 8.86
C GLU A 112 -0.67 5.42 7.99
N PRO A 113 -0.80 5.52 6.64
CA PRO A 113 0.36 5.71 5.80
C PRO A 113 0.97 7.07 6.16
N GLN A 114 2.05 7.04 6.94
CA GLN A 114 2.97 8.17 6.99
C GLN A 114 3.32 8.54 5.54
N GLU A 115 3.50 9.84 5.26
CA GLU A 115 4.11 10.32 4.01
C GLU A 115 5.15 9.30 3.56
N GLU A 116 5.11 8.81 2.30
CA GLU A 116 5.88 7.67 1.78
C GLU A 116 7.39 7.76 2.10
N GLU A 117 7.74 7.58 3.36
CA GLU A 117 9.08 7.62 3.88
C GLU A 117 9.58 6.22 3.66
N MET A 118 10.65 6.14 2.86
CA MET A 118 11.22 4.87 2.47
C MET A 118 11.56 4.07 3.75
N PRO A 119 11.04 2.84 3.92
CA PRO A 119 11.37 2.03 5.08
C PRO A 119 12.89 1.89 5.21
N THR A 120 13.40 2.03 6.43
CA THR A 120 14.84 1.89 6.69
C THR A 120 15.36 0.56 6.13
N GLY A 121 16.41 0.61 5.32
CA GLY A 121 16.97 -0.57 4.66
C GLY A 121 16.27 -0.99 3.37
N TRP A 122 15.31 -0.20 2.87
CA TRP A 122 14.68 -0.39 1.56
C TRP A 122 14.98 0.80 0.63
N THR A 123 14.84 0.58 -0.69
CA THR A 123 14.99 1.62 -1.71
C THR A 123 14.08 1.38 -2.90
N ASN A 124 13.56 2.47 -3.47
CA ASN A 124 12.88 2.51 -4.76
C ASN A 124 13.68 3.31 -5.82
N SER A 125 14.97 3.54 -5.57
CA SER A 125 15.82 4.35 -6.44
C SER A 125 15.88 3.73 -7.85
N PRO A 126 15.47 4.44 -8.91
CA PRO A 126 15.41 3.87 -10.25
C PRO A 126 16.73 3.28 -10.73
N SER A 127 17.88 3.87 -10.37
CA SER A 127 19.21 3.38 -10.73
C SER A 127 19.59 2.05 -10.09
N LEU A 128 18.99 1.70 -8.95
CA LEU A 128 19.21 0.41 -8.27
C LEU A 128 18.23 -0.65 -8.75
N LEU A 129 17.03 -0.22 -9.17
CA LEU A 129 16.02 -1.10 -9.75
C LEU A 129 16.26 -1.38 -11.25
N GLU A 130 17.11 -0.59 -11.89
CA GLU A 130 17.47 -0.74 -13.30
C GLU A 130 18.16 -2.09 -13.55
N GLY A 131 17.69 -2.83 -14.54
CA GLY A 131 18.19 -4.17 -14.86
C GLY A 131 17.37 -5.31 -14.26
N PHE A 132 16.49 -5.06 -13.28
CA PHE A 132 15.56 -6.08 -12.78
C PHE A 132 14.30 -6.16 -13.66
N PHE A 133 13.72 -7.36 -13.76
CA PHE A 133 12.48 -7.62 -14.49
C PHE A 133 12.48 -7.27 -15.99
N HIS A 134 13.66 -7.15 -16.62
CA HIS A 134 13.73 -7.19 -18.08
C HIS A 134 13.45 -8.63 -18.57
N TYR A 135 13.03 -8.80 -19.83
CA TYR A 135 12.49 -10.08 -20.29
C TYR A 135 13.39 -11.31 -20.02
N HIS A 136 14.72 -11.14 -20.15
CA HIS A 136 15.72 -12.19 -19.93
C HIS A 136 16.32 -12.24 -18.51
N SER A 137 15.82 -11.43 -17.58
CA SER A 137 16.32 -11.42 -16.21
C SER A 137 15.88 -12.69 -15.46
N ALA A 138 16.68 -13.11 -14.49
CA ALA A 138 16.37 -14.28 -13.65
C ALA A 138 15.05 -14.08 -12.89
N GLU A 139 14.78 -12.87 -12.40
CA GLU A 139 13.58 -12.51 -11.65
C GLU A 139 12.34 -12.53 -12.56
N ALA A 140 12.45 -12.03 -13.80
CA ALA A 140 11.37 -12.11 -14.78
C ALA A 140 11.08 -13.56 -15.18
N TYR A 141 12.12 -14.38 -15.30
CA TYR A 141 11.97 -15.81 -15.56
C TYR A 141 11.26 -16.52 -14.40
N LEU A 142 11.72 -16.31 -13.17
CA LEU A 142 11.11 -16.87 -11.96
C LEU A 142 9.63 -16.45 -11.84
N ALA A 143 9.33 -15.16 -12.06
CA ALA A 143 7.96 -14.66 -12.06
C ALA A 143 7.06 -15.39 -13.07
N ARG A 144 7.54 -15.62 -14.31
CA ARG A 144 6.81 -16.38 -15.32
C ARG A 144 6.62 -17.85 -14.96
N CYS A 145 7.57 -18.48 -14.28
CA CYS A 145 7.40 -19.83 -13.74
C CYS A 145 6.22 -19.92 -12.75
N HIS A 146 5.89 -18.82 -12.09
CA HIS A 146 4.72 -18.66 -11.22
C HIS A 146 3.48 -18.06 -11.91
N GLY A 147 3.50 -17.90 -13.24
CA GLY A 147 2.38 -17.35 -14.01
C GLY A 147 2.24 -15.82 -13.90
N LEU A 148 3.31 -15.12 -13.55
CA LEU A 148 3.36 -13.66 -13.41
C LEU A 148 4.13 -13.07 -14.60
N ASP A 149 3.42 -12.80 -15.70
CA ASP A 149 4.03 -12.41 -16.98
C ASP A 149 4.37 -10.90 -17.10
N ASP A 150 3.77 -10.05 -16.27
CA ASP A 150 3.88 -8.58 -16.30
C ASP A 150 4.57 -8.01 -15.06
N GLY A 151 5.55 -8.74 -14.53
CA GLY A 151 6.29 -8.36 -13.32
C GLY A 151 7.02 -7.01 -13.45
N LYS A 152 6.86 -6.15 -12.45
CA LYS A 152 7.61 -4.89 -12.30
C LYS A 152 8.09 -4.73 -10.87
N ILE A 153 9.41 -4.62 -10.68
CA ILE A 153 9.99 -4.33 -9.37
C ILE A 153 9.57 -2.95 -8.85
N LEU A 154 9.33 -2.85 -7.55
CA LEU A 154 8.89 -1.62 -6.88
C LEU A 154 9.86 -1.20 -5.77
N LEU A 155 10.39 -2.17 -5.02
CA LEU A 155 11.32 -1.97 -3.92
C LEU A 155 12.33 -3.10 -3.89
N MET A 156 13.53 -2.80 -3.40
CA MET A 156 14.50 -3.79 -2.96
C MET A 156 15.15 -3.34 -1.66
N THR A 157 15.71 -4.28 -0.91
CA THR A 157 16.56 -3.98 0.25
C THR A 157 17.84 -3.30 -0.20
N THR A 158 18.37 -2.38 0.61
CA THR A 158 19.62 -1.69 0.27
C THR A 158 20.83 -2.59 0.52
N PRO A 159 21.94 -2.43 -0.22
CA PRO A 159 23.15 -3.22 0.00
C PRO A 159 23.66 -3.17 1.45
N GLU A 160 23.48 -2.04 2.13
CA GLU A 160 23.91 -1.83 3.51
C GLU A 160 23.11 -2.65 4.52
N SER A 161 21.89 -3.06 4.17
CA SER A 161 21.07 -3.93 5.03
C SER A 161 21.63 -5.36 5.09
N GLY A 162 22.32 -5.81 4.04
CA GLY A 162 22.76 -7.20 3.86
C GLY A 162 21.64 -8.17 3.48
N ASP A 163 20.39 -7.72 3.41
CA ASP A 163 19.24 -8.49 2.96
C ASP A 163 19.10 -8.39 1.43
N MET A 164 18.51 -9.40 0.78
CA MET A 164 18.34 -9.48 -0.68
C MET A 164 16.86 -9.55 -1.10
N GLY A 165 15.96 -9.13 -0.22
CA GLY A 165 14.52 -9.12 -0.43
C GLY A 165 14.08 -8.02 -1.41
N TYR A 166 13.08 -8.32 -2.21
CA TYR A 166 12.46 -7.36 -3.12
C TYR A 166 10.95 -7.53 -3.21
N ILE A 167 10.24 -6.43 -3.47
CA ILE A 167 8.81 -6.41 -3.74
C ILE A 167 8.57 -5.98 -5.19
N PHE A 168 7.72 -6.73 -5.88
CA PHE A 168 7.30 -6.44 -7.24
C PHE A 168 5.78 -6.58 -7.40
N THR A 169 5.26 -6.05 -8.51
CA THR A 169 3.84 -6.14 -8.85
C THR A 169 3.62 -6.85 -10.18
N SER A 170 2.50 -7.56 -10.28
CA SER A 170 2.01 -8.22 -11.50
C SER A 170 0.49 -8.36 -11.40
N GLY A 171 -0.24 -8.01 -12.45
CA GLY A 171 -1.71 -8.09 -12.48
C GLY A 171 -2.41 -7.32 -11.34
N GLY A 172 -1.82 -6.22 -10.86
CA GLY A 172 -2.36 -5.38 -9.78
C GLY A 172 -2.24 -5.96 -8.37
N ARG A 173 -1.43 -7.02 -8.19
CA ARG A 173 -1.08 -7.60 -6.88
C ARG A 173 0.38 -7.36 -6.54
N PHE A 174 0.73 -7.60 -5.29
CA PHE A 174 2.09 -7.43 -4.76
C PHE A 174 2.67 -8.78 -4.36
N TYR A 175 3.95 -8.94 -4.63
CA TYR A 175 4.68 -10.17 -4.38
C TYR A 175 6.02 -9.83 -3.75
N TRP A 176 6.48 -10.72 -2.89
CA TRP A 176 7.81 -10.68 -2.28
C TRP A 176 8.62 -11.87 -2.78
N SER A 177 9.91 -11.65 -2.98
CA SER A 177 10.89 -12.69 -3.28
C SER A 177 12.26 -12.19 -2.81
N ASP A 178 13.28 -13.04 -2.88
CA ASP A 178 14.64 -12.74 -2.48
C ASP A 178 15.60 -13.26 -3.56
N LEU A 179 16.65 -12.50 -3.85
CA LEU A 179 17.55 -12.80 -4.98
C LEU A 179 18.35 -14.10 -4.81
N MET A 180 18.35 -14.69 -3.62
CA MET A 180 19.09 -15.92 -3.29
C MET A 180 18.21 -17.17 -3.25
N ILE A 181 16.89 -17.05 -3.41
CA ILE A 181 15.95 -18.18 -3.32
C ILE A 181 14.93 -18.18 -4.45
N ASP A 182 14.64 -19.37 -4.99
CA ASP A 182 13.66 -19.56 -6.06
C ASP A 182 12.21 -19.61 -5.54
N HIS A 183 11.82 -18.62 -4.73
CA HIS A 183 10.49 -18.56 -4.12
C HIS A 183 9.85 -17.19 -4.30
N ILE A 184 8.57 -17.23 -4.69
CA ILE A 184 7.71 -16.05 -4.77
C ILE A 184 6.55 -16.24 -3.81
N ALA A 185 6.29 -15.22 -3.00
CA ALA A 185 5.16 -15.16 -2.09
C ALA A 185 4.22 -14.01 -2.47
N GLU A 186 2.92 -14.28 -2.59
CA GLU A 186 1.91 -13.23 -2.74
C GLU A 186 1.68 -12.52 -1.41
N VAL A 187 1.75 -11.20 -1.40
CA VAL A 187 1.39 -10.38 -0.23
C VAL A 187 -0.14 -10.35 -0.14
N THR A 188 -0.70 -11.15 0.75
CA THR A 188 -2.15 -11.27 0.96
C THR A 188 -2.72 -10.17 1.84
N LYS A 189 -1.89 -9.61 2.74
CA LYS A 189 -2.12 -8.37 3.48
C LYS A 189 -0.79 -7.70 3.82
N PRO A 190 -0.73 -6.37 3.84
CA PRO A 190 -1.75 -5.44 3.33
C PRO A 190 -1.86 -5.48 1.79
N LYS A 191 -2.97 -4.99 1.23
CA LYS A 191 -3.28 -5.09 -0.22
C LYS A 191 -2.99 -3.82 -1.02
N THR A 192 -2.66 -2.72 -0.36
CA THR A 192 -2.38 -1.43 -1.00
C THR A 192 -0.91 -1.09 -0.83
N TRP A 193 -0.35 -0.38 -1.81
CA TRP A 193 1.06 0.00 -1.80
C TRP A 193 1.48 0.83 -0.58
N PRO A 194 0.75 1.88 -0.17
CA PRO A 194 1.11 2.66 1.01
C PRO A 194 1.07 1.83 2.31
N ALA A 195 0.12 0.91 2.43
CA ALA A 195 0.04 0.04 3.60
C ALA A 195 1.18 -0.99 3.64
N ILE A 196 1.67 -1.45 2.48
CA ILE A 196 2.86 -2.31 2.40
C ILE A 196 4.09 -1.53 2.88
N LEU A 197 4.29 -0.29 2.43
CA LEU A 197 5.37 0.57 2.91
C LEU A 197 5.30 0.78 4.43
N CYS A 198 4.11 1.11 4.96
CA CYS A 198 3.91 1.28 6.40
C CYS A 198 4.21 -0.01 7.18
N ALA A 199 3.75 -1.17 6.70
CA ALA A 199 4.02 -2.46 7.33
C ALA A 199 5.53 -2.78 7.36
N LEU A 200 6.24 -2.47 6.27
CA LEU A 200 7.70 -2.62 6.21
C LEU A 200 8.42 -1.66 7.16
N ALA A 201 8.01 -0.39 7.22
CA ALA A 201 8.64 0.61 8.09
C ALA A 201 8.46 0.28 9.58
N THR A 202 7.29 -0.25 9.96
CA THR A 202 6.95 -0.48 11.37
C THR A 202 7.35 -1.86 11.89
N ARG A 203 7.27 -2.89 11.04
CA ARG A 203 7.43 -4.30 11.45
C ARG A 203 8.38 -5.09 10.56
N GLY A 204 8.99 -4.46 9.56
CA GLY A 204 9.78 -5.13 8.53
C GLY A 204 8.93 -6.13 7.74
N GLU A 205 9.59 -7.14 7.16
CA GLU A 205 8.92 -8.18 6.37
C GLU A 205 7.86 -8.96 7.17
N LYS A 206 8.04 -9.08 8.50
CA LYS A 206 7.07 -9.72 9.41
C LYS A 206 5.72 -8.98 9.46
N GLY A 207 5.68 -7.72 9.03
CA GLY A 207 4.45 -6.95 8.85
C GLY A 207 3.60 -7.42 7.67
N LEU A 208 4.18 -8.17 6.73
CA LEU A 208 3.51 -8.65 5.54
C LEU A 208 2.98 -10.08 5.76
N ARG A 209 1.68 -10.26 5.57
CA ARG A 209 1.08 -11.60 5.53
C ARG A 209 1.20 -12.15 4.12
N MET A 210 2.06 -13.13 3.95
CA MET A 210 2.35 -13.70 2.63
C MET A 210 1.78 -15.11 2.46
N LYS A 211 1.57 -15.51 1.21
CA LYS A 211 1.24 -16.87 0.81
C LYS A 211 2.21 -17.31 -0.28
N MET A 212 3.00 -18.35 -0.01
CA MET A 212 3.90 -18.92 -1.01
C MET A 212 3.13 -19.40 -2.24
N LEU A 213 3.58 -18.97 -3.42
CA LEU A 213 3.05 -19.44 -4.68
C LEU A 213 3.68 -20.78 -5.03
N ARG A 214 2.88 -21.65 -5.64
CA ARG A 214 3.40 -22.85 -6.30
C ARG A 214 3.81 -22.48 -7.72
N PRO A 215 4.93 -23.01 -8.25
CA PRO A 215 5.23 -22.89 -9.67
C PRO A 215 4.08 -23.46 -10.50
N VAL A 216 3.77 -22.80 -11.61
CA VAL A 216 2.73 -23.20 -12.58
C VAL A 216 3.37 -23.88 -13.79
N ARG A 217 4.62 -23.53 -14.11
CA ARG A 217 5.47 -24.27 -15.04
C ARG A 217 6.43 -25.12 -14.22
N GLU A 218 6.52 -26.41 -14.55
CA GLU A 218 7.64 -27.22 -14.10
C GLU A 218 8.91 -26.65 -14.74
N TYR A 219 10.01 -26.62 -13.98
CA TYR A 219 11.33 -26.37 -14.54
C TYR A 219 11.50 -27.35 -15.71
N GLU A 220 11.43 -26.87 -16.95
CA GLU A 220 12.23 -27.50 -17.97
C GLU A 220 13.66 -27.18 -17.52
N GLU A 221 14.34 -28.15 -16.90
CA GLU A 221 15.81 -28.20 -16.92
C GLU A 221 16.22 -28.34 -18.41
N GLY A 222 16.01 -27.27 -19.19
CA GLY A 222 16.70 -27.05 -20.43
C GLY A 222 18.16 -26.83 -20.07
N PRO A 223 19.10 -27.46 -20.80
CA PRO A 223 20.45 -27.65 -20.34
C PRO A 223 21.08 -26.28 -20.12
N TRP A 224 21.32 -25.94 -18.86
CA TRP A 224 22.50 -25.16 -18.53
C TRP A 224 23.67 -26.11 -18.83
N GLU A 225 23.94 -26.37 -20.11
CA GLU A 225 25.30 -26.63 -20.53
C GLU A 225 26.05 -25.43 -19.99
N GLU A 226 26.85 -25.72 -18.97
CA GLU A 226 28.01 -24.94 -18.61
C GLU A 226 28.57 -24.33 -19.90
N GLU A 227 28.33 -23.04 -20.14
CA GLU A 227 29.42 -22.24 -20.66
C GLU A 227 30.47 -22.27 -19.56
N MET A 228 31.21 -23.38 -19.49
CA MET A 228 32.56 -23.40 -19.00
C MET A 228 33.20 -22.25 -19.75
N VAL A 229 33.45 -21.18 -19.00
CA VAL A 229 34.45 -20.19 -19.39
C VAL A 229 35.66 -21.02 -19.78
N ASP A 230 35.95 -21.05 -21.08
CA ASP A 230 37.17 -21.61 -21.61
C ASP A 230 38.29 -20.85 -20.89
N GLU A 231 38.82 -21.45 -19.82
CA GLU A 231 40.04 -21.00 -19.19
C GLU A 231 41.08 -21.04 -20.31
N GLY A 232 41.32 -19.87 -20.90
CA GLY A 232 42.36 -19.66 -21.87
C GLY A 232 43.65 -20.31 -21.37
N PRO A 233 44.45 -20.91 -22.27
CA PRO A 233 45.42 -21.92 -21.92
C PRO A 233 46.27 -21.49 -20.74
N ASP A 234 46.16 -22.29 -19.68
CA ASP A 234 46.92 -22.22 -18.44
C ASP A 234 48.42 -22.25 -18.80
N LEU A 235 49.00 -21.06 -18.99
CA LEU A 235 50.43 -20.88 -19.17
C LEU A 235 51.08 -21.05 -17.81
N PHE A 236 51.14 -22.30 -17.37
CA PHE A 236 52.01 -22.72 -16.30
C PHE A 236 53.45 -22.53 -16.78
N ILE A 237 54.03 -21.37 -16.45
CA ILE A 237 55.47 -21.12 -16.59
C ILE A 237 56.11 -21.66 -15.31
N PRO A 238 56.75 -22.85 -15.31
CA PRO A 238 57.52 -23.27 -14.15
C PRO A 238 58.66 -22.26 -13.92
N PRO A 239 58.95 -21.90 -12.65
CA PRO A 239 60.05 -21.01 -12.34
C PRO A 239 61.37 -21.64 -12.82
N PRO A 240 62.29 -20.85 -13.42
CA PRO A 240 63.56 -21.36 -13.90
C PRO A 240 64.43 -21.81 -12.71
N ASP A 241 64.99 -23.01 -12.86
CA ASP A 241 65.93 -23.65 -11.94
C ASP A 241 66.89 -22.66 -11.27
N ALA A 242 66.88 -22.62 -9.94
CA ALA A 242 67.98 -22.11 -9.14
C ALA A 242 68.80 -23.30 -8.62
N PRO A 243 70.14 -23.22 -8.65
CA PRO A 243 71.02 -24.36 -8.76
C PRO A 243 71.18 -25.15 -7.46
N SER A 244 71.46 -26.44 -7.64
CA SER A 244 72.02 -27.34 -6.64
C SER A 244 73.20 -26.72 -5.89
N THR A 245 73.14 -26.79 -4.57
CA THR A 245 74.34 -27.06 -3.77
C THR A 245 74.06 -28.24 -2.85
N SER A 246 74.81 -29.30 -3.11
CA SER A 246 74.87 -30.56 -2.40
C SER A 246 75.16 -30.41 -0.90
N GLU A 247 74.70 -31.44 -0.16
CA GLU A 247 75.36 -32.20 0.93
C GLU A 247 76.53 -31.50 1.65
N LYS A 248 76.64 -31.52 2.98
CA LYS A 248 76.50 -32.67 3.89
C LYS A 248 76.64 -32.18 5.33
#